data_AF-A0A077WVI6-F1
#
_entry.id   AF-A0A077WVI6-F1
#
_cell.length_a   1.000
_cell.length_b   1.000
_cell.length_c   1.000
_cell.angle_alpha   90.00
_cell.angle_beta   90.00
_cell.angle_gamma   90.00
#
_symmetry.space_group_name_H-M   'P 1'
#
loop_
_entity.id
_entity.type
_entity.pdbx_description
1 polymer ?
#
loop_
_entity_poly.entity_id
_entity_poly.type
_entity_poly.pdbx_seq_one_letter_code
_entity_poly.pdbx_strand_id
1 'polypeptide(L)'
;MADRARFIPTVEYLASTICKCAKACKSLQDPSEIQANYSEAEKVFQAMMDRMQLTDNMGNPARIDEISNHGYYENASIIPRDADAFQRAICSLVRYAPTRDKALKYLCFYLHQIGPPLRTAKTEITMLINIIYMYAQESRSSLKVAQQALDFIKIGLERDVLNIPPTVDPNDSFQDQASVFYSVSKPILLQLRVRFSQDRRSLVQVSYHNRYMKYRLHD
;
A
#
# COMPACT_ATOMS: atom_id res chain seq x y z
N MET A 1 31.80 31.76 19.68
CA MET A 1 31.05 31.24 18.53
C MET A 1 30.50 29.88 18.93
N ALA A 2 29.21 29.78 19.25
CA ALA A 2 28.60 28.52 19.67
C ALA A 2 28.43 27.62 18.44
N ASP A 3 29.06 26.46 18.49
CA ASP A 3 28.94 25.41 17.49
C ASP A 3 27.47 24.93 17.51
N ARG A 4 26.69 25.39 16.52
CA ARG A 4 25.31 24.91 16.36
C ARG A 4 25.41 23.45 15.94
N ALA A 5 25.24 22.55 16.91
CA ALA A 5 25.13 21.12 16.66
C ALA A 5 24.18 20.89 15.48
N ARG A 6 24.71 20.38 14.37
CA ARG A 6 23.91 20.08 13.18
C ARG A 6 22.94 18.97 13.58
N PHE A 7 21.65 19.28 13.52
CA PHE A 7 20.61 18.27 13.74
C PHE A 7 20.76 17.17 12.69
N ILE A 8 21.01 15.94 13.13
CA ILE A 8 21.04 14.76 12.27
C ILE A 8 19.69 14.05 12.43
N PRO A 9 18.84 14.02 11.40
CA PRO A 9 17.52 13.39 11.51
C PRO A 9 17.65 11.88 11.73
N THR A 10 16.78 11.35 12.59
CA THR A 10 16.63 9.91 12.83
C THR A 10 15.73 9.28 11.77
N VAL A 11 15.79 7.95 11.60
CA VAL A 11 14.90 7.21 10.69
C VAL A 11 13.42 7.46 11.03
N GLU A 12 13.08 7.44 12.33
CA GLU A 12 11.73 7.74 12.83
C GLU A 12 11.23 9.15 12.45
N TYR A 13 12.11 10.15 12.53
CA TYR A 13 11.80 11.52 12.15
C TYR A 13 11.53 11.62 10.64
N LEU A 14 12.37 10.98 9.82
CA LEU A 14 12.21 10.94 8.38
C LEU A 14 10.92 10.22 7.98
N ALA A 15 10.64 9.04 8.55
CA ALA A 15 9.40 8.30 8.35
C ALA A 15 8.15 9.14 8.69
N SER A 16 8.17 9.84 9.83
CA SER A 16 7.07 10.73 10.22
C SER A 16 6.86 11.87 9.22
N THR A 17 7.94 12.42 8.69
CA THR A 17 7.91 13.50 7.69
C THR A 17 7.35 13.01 6.36
N ILE A 18 7.79 11.82 5.90
CA ILE A 18 7.28 11.16 4.69
C ILE A 18 5.77 10.92 4.81
N CYS A 19 5.32 10.33 5.92
CA CYS A 19 3.91 10.09 6.19
C CYS A 19 3.08 11.38 6.17
N LYS A 20 3.61 12.47 6.76
CA LYS A 20 2.94 13.78 6.77
C LYS A 20 2.80 14.36 5.36
N CYS A 21 3.88 14.40 4.60
CA CYS A 21 3.89 14.93 3.23
C CYS A 21 3.00 14.11 2.29
N ALA A 22 3.11 12.78 2.33
CA ALA A 22 2.28 11.89 1.52
C ALA A 22 0.79 12.05 1.85
N LYS A 23 0.43 12.04 3.14
CA LYS A 23 -0.98 12.17 3.57
C LYS A 23 -1.59 13.52 3.24
N ALA A 24 -0.79 14.60 3.22
CA ALA A 24 -1.26 15.93 2.84
C ALA A 24 -1.88 15.96 1.44
N CYS A 25 -1.41 15.10 0.53
CA CYS A 25 -1.95 14.97 -0.84
C CYS A 25 -3.45 14.66 -0.86
N LYS A 26 -4.01 14.01 0.17
CA LYS A 26 -5.44 13.67 0.24
C LYS A 26 -6.35 14.90 0.39
N SER A 27 -5.86 15.96 1.02
CA SER A 27 -6.65 17.18 1.28
C SER A 27 -6.48 18.25 0.21
N LEU A 28 -5.51 18.08 -0.69
CA LEU A 28 -5.21 19.05 -1.73
C LEU A 28 -6.11 18.83 -2.95
N GLN A 29 -6.41 19.92 -3.64
CA GLN A 29 -7.19 19.89 -4.89
C GLN A 29 -6.32 20.26 -6.10
N ASP A 30 -5.30 21.09 -5.91
CA ASP A 30 -4.38 21.47 -6.99
C ASP A 30 -3.40 20.33 -7.31
N PRO A 31 -3.39 19.82 -8.55
CA PRO A 31 -2.42 18.82 -8.99
C PRO A 31 -0.96 19.25 -8.78
N SER A 32 -0.65 20.55 -8.89
CA SER A 32 0.72 21.04 -8.74
C SER A 32 1.21 20.92 -7.28
N GLU A 33 0.37 21.29 -6.32
CA GLU A 33 0.65 21.12 -4.89
C GLU A 33 0.70 19.65 -4.46
N ILE A 34 -0.18 18.80 -5.02
CA ILE A 34 -0.14 17.34 -4.79
C ILE A 34 1.21 16.79 -5.25
N GLN A 35 1.62 17.12 -6.47
CA GLN A 35 2.88 16.66 -7.04
C GLN A 35 4.07 17.18 -6.23
N ALA A 36 4.07 18.44 -5.79
CA ALA A 36 5.14 19.02 -4.99
C ALA A 36 5.27 18.31 -3.62
N ASN A 37 4.16 18.14 -2.89
CA ASN A 37 4.18 17.47 -1.58
C ASN A 37 4.60 16.00 -1.69
N TYR A 38 4.11 15.30 -2.72
CA TYR A 38 4.51 13.93 -2.93
C TYR A 38 5.99 13.84 -3.28
N SER A 39 6.50 14.70 -4.18
CA SER A 39 7.92 14.73 -4.54
C SER A 39 8.82 15.00 -3.33
N GLU A 40 8.38 15.81 -2.39
CA GLU A 40 9.09 16.02 -1.12
C GLU A 40 9.11 14.75 -0.27
N ALA A 41 7.99 14.03 -0.19
CA ALA A 41 7.95 12.73 0.49
C ALA A 41 8.94 11.73 -0.13
N GLU A 42 9.07 11.71 -1.46
CA GLU A 42 10.04 10.85 -2.16
C GLU A 42 11.49 11.20 -1.83
N LYS A 43 11.83 12.50 -1.81
CA LYS A 43 13.17 12.98 -1.44
C LYS A 43 13.52 12.58 -0.01
N VAL A 44 12.60 12.78 0.94
CA VAL A 44 12.82 12.42 2.34
C VAL A 44 12.92 10.90 2.49
N PHE A 45 12.17 10.13 1.71
CA PHE A 45 12.28 8.67 1.69
C PHE A 45 13.63 8.20 1.15
N GLN A 46 14.16 8.84 0.10
CA GLN A 46 15.52 8.55 -0.38
C GLN A 46 16.58 8.84 0.70
N ALA A 47 16.47 9.98 1.39
CA ALA A 47 17.36 10.31 2.50
C ALA A 47 17.26 9.31 3.67
N MET A 48 16.07 8.75 3.91
CA MET A 48 15.87 7.68 4.89
C MET A 48 16.58 6.39 4.47
N MET A 49 16.47 5.98 3.20
CA MET A 49 17.19 4.80 2.69
C MET A 49 18.71 4.99 2.76
N ASP A 50 19.21 6.18 2.42
CA ASP A 50 20.63 6.51 2.53
C ASP A 50 21.09 6.46 4.01
N ARG A 51 20.26 6.98 4.94
CA ARG A 51 20.54 6.92 6.39
C ARG A 51 20.59 5.50 6.93
N MET A 52 19.74 4.63 6.40
CA MET A 52 19.70 3.19 6.69
C MET A 52 20.77 2.41 5.93
N GLN A 53 21.56 3.06 5.06
CA GLN A 53 22.62 2.45 4.26
C GLN A 53 22.14 1.22 3.49
N LEU A 54 20.94 1.31 2.90
CA LEU A 54 20.43 0.22 2.07
C LEU A 54 21.24 0.15 0.78
N THR A 55 21.92 -0.96 0.54
CA THR A 55 22.74 -1.20 -0.65
C THR A 55 22.40 -2.53 -1.30
N ASP A 56 22.46 -2.60 -2.64
CA ASP A 56 22.21 -3.86 -3.36
C ASP A 56 23.35 -4.86 -3.10
N ASN A 57 23.26 -6.04 -3.71
CA ASN A 57 24.30 -7.07 -3.59
C ASN A 57 25.68 -6.64 -4.15
N MET A 58 25.74 -5.52 -4.89
CA MET A 58 26.97 -4.96 -5.44
C MET A 58 27.46 -3.74 -4.62
N GLY A 59 26.79 -3.39 -3.53
CA GLY A 59 27.13 -2.25 -2.68
C GLY A 59 26.61 -0.90 -3.20
N ASN A 60 25.78 -0.88 -4.24
CA ASN A 60 25.19 0.37 -4.74
C ASN A 60 24.05 0.83 -3.83
N PRO A 61 23.96 2.12 -3.49
CA PRO A 61 22.85 2.64 -2.70
C PRO A 61 21.49 2.36 -3.34
N ALA A 62 20.49 2.09 -2.50
CA ALA A 62 19.13 1.86 -2.97
C ALA A 62 18.58 3.08 -3.71
N ARG A 63 18.07 2.85 -4.92
CA ARG A 63 17.42 3.86 -5.75
C ARG A 63 16.06 3.35 -6.22
N ILE A 64 15.05 4.22 -6.17
CA ILE A 64 13.68 3.90 -6.58
C ILE A 64 13.53 3.91 -8.10
N ASP A 65 14.35 4.66 -8.82
CA ASP A 65 14.25 4.84 -10.27
C ASP A 65 14.81 3.66 -11.08
N GLU A 66 15.56 2.77 -10.42
CA GLU A 66 16.21 1.64 -11.04
C GLU A 66 15.62 0.35 -10.47
N ILE A 67 14.68 -0.27 -11.20
CA ILE A 67 14.30 -1.67 -10.91
C ILE A 67 15.41 -2.54 -11.49
N SER A 68 16.46 -2.72 -10.69
CA SER A 68 17.59 -3.58 -11.06
C SER A 68 17.25 -5.04 -10.77
N ASN A 69 17.77 -5.96 -11.59
CA ASN A 69 17.71 -7.40 -11.31
C ASN A 69 18.81 -7.84 -10.30
N HIS A 70 19.44 -6.89 -9.59
CA HIS A 70 20.70 -7.11 -8.88
C HIS A 70 20.54 -7.59 -7.43
N GLY A 71 19.36 -8.08 -7.07
CA GLY A 71 19.07 -8.71 -5.78
C GLY A 71 18.40 -7.79 -4.77
N TYR A 72 18.32 -8.24 -3.51
CA TYR A 72 17.62 -7.51 -2.46
C TYR A 72 18.56 -6.53 -1.75
N TYR A 73 18.07 -5.35 -1.43
CA TYR A 73 18.68 -4.43 -0.49
C TYR A 73 18.55 -4.99 0.92
N GLU A 74 19.70 -5.18 1.57
CA GLU A 74 19.79 -5.63 2.95
C GLU A 74 20.78 -4.75 3.72
N ASN A 75 20.52 -4.59 5.02
CA ASN A 75 21.52 -4.12 5.96
C ASN A 75 21.44 -5.02 7.20
N ALA A 76 22.56 -5.67 7.53
CA ALA A 76 22.66 -6.63 8.62
C ALA A 76 22.41 -6.01 10.01
N SER A 77 22.40 -4.68 10.13
CA SER A 77 22.27 -3.95 11.40
C SER A 77 20.93 -3.22 11.58
N ILE A 78 19.89 -3.57 10.80
CA ILE A 78 18.58 -2.93 10.94
C ILE A 78 17.92 -3.35 12.26
N ILE A 79 17.68 -2.38 13.13
CA ILE A 79 16.92 -2.59 14.37
C ILE A 79 15.41 -2.61 14.08
N PRO A 80 14.59 -3.34 14.87
CA PRO A 80 13.14 -3.46 14.63
C PRO A 80 12.42 -2.13 14.48
N ARG A 81 12.79 -1.14 15.31
CA ARG A 81 12.21 0.21 15.26
C ARG A 81 12.41 0.91 13.90
N ASP A 82 13.59 0.78 13.31
CA ASP A 82 13.89 1.38 12.02
C ASP A 82 13.19 0.63 10.89
N ALA A 83 13.01 -0.68 11.02
CA ALA A 83 12.20 -1.47 10.12
C ALA A 83 10.72 -1.01 10.13
N ASP A 84 10.14 -0.84 11.31
CA ASP A 84 8.75 -0.36 11.46
C ASP A 84 8.58 1.06 10.87
N ALA A 85 9.57 1.93 11.07
CA ALA A 85 9.59 3.27 10.49
C ALA A 85 9.65 3.23 8.95
N PHE A 86 10.53 2.41 8.37
CA PHE A 86 10.61 2.19 6.94
C PHE A 86 9.30 1.67 6.36
N GLN A 87 8.73 0.64 6.99
CA GLN A 87 7.48 -0.02 6.57
C GLN A 87 6.31 0.96 6.55
N ARG A 88 6.17 1.80 7.58
CA ARG A 88 5.13 2.86 7.63
C ARG A 88 5.33 3.91 6.53
N ALA A 89 6.57 4.32 6.28
CA ALA A 89 6.88 5.32 5.27
C ALA A 89 6.54 4.81 3.87
N ILE A 90 6.98 3.60 3.49
CA ILE A 90 6.71 3.06 2.17
C ILE A 90 5.22 2.73 1.96
N CYS A 91 4.54 2.21 2.99
CA CYS A 91 3.08 2.01 2.94
C CYS A 91 2.34 3.33 2.69
N SER A 92 2.80 4.44 3.30
CA SER A 92 2.21 5.76 3.08
C SER A 92 2.44 6.27 1.66
N LEU A 93 3.62 6.05 1.09
CA LEU A 93 3.89 6.38 -0.31
C LEU A 93 2.93 5.65 -1.25
N VAL A 94 2.72 4.35 -1.07
CA VAL A 94 1.76 3.59 -1.90
C VAL A 94 0.32 4.08 -1.70
N ARG A 95 -0.09 4.30 -0.44
CA ARG A 95 -1.48 4.68 -0.09
C ARG A 95 -1.90 6.06 -0.59
N TYR A 96 -0.96 6.99 -0.66
CA TYR A 96 -1.24 8.39 -1.02
C TYR A 96 -0.53 8.82 -2.29
N ALA A 97 -0.17 7.86 -3.16
CA ALA A 97 0.38 8.16 -4.46
C ALA A 97 -0.57 9.05 -5.28
N PRO A 98 -0.06 10.01 -6.06
CA PRO A 98 -0.91 10.85 -6.90
C PRO A 98 -1.53 10.07 -8.07
N THR A 99 -0.93 8.95 -8.45
CA THR A 99 -1.40 8.07 -9.54
C THR A 99 -1.18 6.60 -9.19
N ARG A 100 -1.98 5.70 -9.78
CA ARG A 100 -1.77 4.25 -9.67
C ARG A 100 -0.39 3.79 -10.13
N ASP A 101 0.12 4.32 -11.24
CA ASP A 101 1.44 3.93 -11.76
C ASP A 101 2.54 4.23 -10.74
N LYS A 102 2.41 5.36 -10.03
CA LYS A 102 3.35 5.73 -8.97
C LYS A 102 3.20 4.82 -7.76
N ALA A 103 1.99 4.47 -7.34
CA ALA A 103 1.76 3.47 -6.30
C ALA A 103 2.38 2.11 -6.66
N LEU A 104 2.19 1.65 -7.91
CA LEU A 104 2.75 0.41 -8.43
C LEU A 104 4.27 0.42 -8.43
N LYS A 105 4.90 1.53 -8.82
CA LYS A 105 6.36 1.68 -8.78
C LYS A 105 6.91 1.36 -7.39
N TYR A 106 6.31 1.95 -6.34
CA TYR A 106 6.71 1.72 -4.95
C TYR A 106 6.38 0.31 -4.46
N LEU A 107 5.24 -0.25 -4.86
CA LEU A 107 4.89 -1.64 -4.57
C LEU A 107 5.91 -2.61 -5.18
N CYS A 108 6.23 -2.45 -6.46
CA CYS A 108 7.20 -3.28 -7.16
C CYS A 108 8.60 -3.13 -6.57
N PHE A 109 9.04 -1.90 -6.28
CA PHE A 109 10.29 -1.66 -5.56
C PHE A 109 10.35 -2.46 -4.25
N TYR A 110 9.29 -2.40 -3.44
CA TYR A 110 9.22 -3.14 -2.18
C TYR A 110 9.28 -4.67 -2.36
N LEU A 111 8.49 -5.21 -3.29
CA LEU A 111 8.38 -6.65 -3.50
C LEU A 111 9.61 -7.25 -4.21
N HIS A 112 10.31 -6.48 -5.04
CA HIS A 112 11.45 -6.99 -5.80
C HIS A 112 12.79 -6.68 -5.15
N GLN A 113 12.92 -5.57 -4.45
CA GLN A 113 14.21 -5.08 -4.01
C GLN A 113 14.35 -5.00 -2.49
N ILE A 114 13.29 -5.15 -1.69
CA ILE A 114 13.41 -5.07 -0.22
C ILE A 114 13.31 -6.46 0.39
N GLY A 115 14.34 -6.88 1.13
CA GLY A 115 14.39 -8.13 1.87
C GLY A 115 13.95 -7.99 3.34
N PRO A 116 13.86 -9.10 4.09
CA PRO A 116 13.74 -9.08 5.55
C PRO A 116 14.93 -8.33 6.21
N PRO A 117 14.76 -7.67 7.37
CA PRO A 117 13.53 -7.55 8.17
C PRO A 117 12.57 -6.44 7.70
N LEU A 118 12.95 -5.67 6.67
CA LEU A 118 12.12 -4.57 6.15
C LEU A 118 10.87 -5.07 5.42
N ARG A 119 10.97 -6.22 4.78
CA ARG A 119 9.84 -6.93 4.17
C ARG A 119 9.29 -8.02 5.08
N THR A 120 8.01 -7.92 5.39
CA THR A 120 7.27 -8.91 6.20
C THR A 120 5.95 -9.27 5.53
N ALA A 121 5.38 -10.42 5.87
CA ALA A 121 4.07 -10.83 5.36
C ALA A 121 2.97 -9.79 5.69
N LYS A 122 3.01 -9.24 6.92
CA LYS A 122 2.06 -8.22 7.39
C LYS A 122 2.07 -6.99 6.49
N THR A 123 3.25 -6.49 6.15
CA THR A 123 3.39 -5.28 5.35
C THR A 123 3.11 -5.52 3.87
N GLU A 124 3.40 -6.72 3.34
CA GLU A 124 2.94 -7.10 2.01
C GLU A 124 1.40 -7.07 1.90
N ILE A 125 0.68 -7.55 2.92
CA ILE A 125 -0.79 -7.47 2.97
C ILE A 125 -1.25 -6.01 3.04
N THR A 126 -0.61 -5.18 3.85
CA THR A 126 -0.91 -3.73 3.91
C THR A 126 -0.69 -3.07 2.54
N MET A 127 0.40 -3.38 1.85
CA MET A 127 0.71 -2.87 0.52
C MET A 127 -0.34 -3.32 -0.51
N LEU A 128 -0.79 -4.57 -0.43
CA LEU A 128 -1.88 -5.09 -1.25
C LEU A 128 -3.21 -4.35 -1.02
N ILE A 129 -3.58 -4.12 0.24
CA ILE A 129 -4.78 -3.34 0.60
C ILE A 129 -4.67 -1.91 0.07
N ASN A 130 -3.49 -1.30 0.18
CA ASN A 130 -3.25 0.08 -0.27
C ASN A 130 -3.34 0.20 -1.80
N ILE A 131 -2.79 -0.74 -2.56
CA ILE A 131 -2.93 -0.70 -4.02
C ILE A 131 -4.38 -0.93 -4.47
N ILE A 132 -5.13 -1.85 -3.83
CA ILE A 132 -6.56 -2.03 -4.11
C ILE A 132 -7.33 -0.73 -3.84
N TYR A 133 -7.03 -0.04 -2.74
CA TYR A 133 -7.63 1.25 -2.44
C TYR A 133 -7.36 2.30 -3.53
N MET A 134 -6.11 2.42 -4.00
CA MET A 134 -5.74 3.33 -5.08
C MET A 134 -6.52 3.02 -6.35
N TYR A 135 -6.63 1.74 -6.71
CA TYR A 135 -7.44 1.33 -7.85
C TYR A 135 -8.94 1.62 -7.68
N ALA A 136 -9.49 1.43 -6.48
CA ALA A 136 -10.90 1.69 -6.19
C ALA A 136 -11.27 3.19 -6.31
N GLN A 137 -10.32 4.10 -6.10
CA GLN A 137 -10.54 5.53 -6.33
C GLN A 137 -10.70 5.86 -7.81
N GLU A 138 -9.86 5.27 -8.68
CA GLU A 138 -9.90 5.51 -10.13
C GLU A 138 -10.89 4.61 -10.88
N SER A 139 -11.29 3.47 -10.32
CA SER A 139 -12.12 2.48 -11.01
C SER A 139 -13.48 3.04 -11.42
N ARG A 140 -14.02 4.01 -10.66
CA ARG A 140 -15.31 4.67 -10.96
C ARG A 140 -15.37 5.23 -12.38
N SER A 141 -14.22 5.63 -12.92
CA SER A 141 -14.11 6.24 -14.25
C SER A 141 -13.76 5.24 -15.36
N SER A 142 -13.40 3.99 -15.02
CA SER A 142 -12.94 3.02 -16.02
C SER A 142 -13.14 1.55 -15.62
N LEU A 143 -13.87 0.81 -16.44
CA LEU A 143 -14.07 -0.63 -16.27
C LEU A 143 -12.76 -1.41 -16.41
N LYS A 144 -11.85 -0.97 -17.28
CA LYS A 144 -10.52 -1.59 -17.45
C LYS A 144 -9.72 -1.52 -16.16
N VAL A 145 -9.79 -0.40 -15.45
CA VAL A 145 -9.14 -0.21 -14.15
C VAL A 145 -9.74 -1.14 -13.10
N ALA A 146 -11.08 -1.25 -13.06
CA ALA A 146 -11.75 -2.19 -12.17
C ALA A 146 -11.30 -3.64 -12.44
N GLN A 147 -11.18 -4.04 -13.70
CA GLN A 147 -10.75 -5.39 -14.09
C GLN A 147 -9.32 -5.70 -13.64
N GLN A 148 -8.40 -4.74 -13.78
CA GLN A 148 -7.03 -4.88 -13.25
C GLN A 148 -7.03 -4.98 -11.72
N ALA A 149 -7.86 -4.19 -11.05
CA ALA A 149 -7.98 -4.22 -9.59
C ALA A 149 -8.49 -5.56 -9.06
N LEU A 150 -9.30 -6.26 -9.86
CA LEU A 150 -9.79 -7.60 -9.53
C LEU A 150 -8.66 -8.61 -9.33
N ASP A 151 -7.56 -8.48 -10.07
CA ASP A 151 -6.43 -9.41 -9.95
C ASP A 151 -5.72 -9.25 -8.60
N PHE A 152 -5.58 -8.02 -8.09
CA PHE A 152 -5.10 -7.79 -6.73
C PHE A 152 -6.05 -8.36 -5.65
N ILE A 153 -7.37 -8.27 -5.87
CA ILE A 153 -8.35 -8.88 -4.95
C ILE A 153 -8.20 -10.41 -4.93
N LYS A 154 -8.01 -11.04 -6.10
CA LYS A 154 -7.78 -12.48 -6.18
C LYS A 154 -6.50 -12.90 -5.45
N ILE A 155 -5.40 -12.15 -5.63
CA ILE A 155 -4.16 -12.37 -4.86
C ILE A 155 -4.44 -12.30 -3.35
N GLY A 156 -5.28 -11.37 -2.90
CA GLY A 156 -5.67 -11.27 -1.49
C GLY A 156 -6.47 -12.48 -0.99
N LEU A 157 -7.32 -13.07 -1.84
CA LEU A 157 -8.04 -14.31 -1.53
C LEU A 157 -7.09 -15.52 -1.49
N GLU A 158 -6.15 -15.62 -2.43
CA GLU A 158 -5.12 -16.67 -2.46
C GLU A 158 -4.22 -16.63 -1.21
N ARG A 159 -3.98 -15.42 -0.68
CA ARG A 159 -3.24 -15.18 0.57
C ARG A 159 -4.10 -15.28 1.83
N ASP A 160 -5.36 -15.69 1.70
CA ASP A 160 -6.32 -15.88 2.80
C ASP A 160 -6.56 -14.62 3.66
N VAL A 161 -6.43 -13.43 3.08
CA VAL A 161 -6.48 -12.14 3.82
C VAL A 161 -7.78 -11.96 4.61
N LEU A 162 -8.91 -12.50 4.11
CA LEU A 162 -10.21 -12.39 4.77
C LEU A 162 -10.38 -13.27 6.02
N ASN A 163 -9.44 -14.18 6.27
CA ASN A 163 -9.44 -15.08 7.43
C ASN A 163 -8.30 -14.78 8.41
N ILE A 164 -7.53 -13.72 8.17
CA ILE A 164 -6.51 -13.25 9.12
C ILE A 164 -7.22 -12.69 10.37
N PRO A 165 -6.87 -13.18 11.58
CA PRO A 165 -7.47 -12.68 12.80
C PRO A 165 -7.04 -11.23 13.05
N PRO A 166 -7.92 -10.40 13.67
CA PRO A 166 -7.56 -9.06 14.09
C PRO A 166 -6.34 -9.06 15.00
N THR A 167 -5.51 -8.02 14.87
CA THR A 167 -4.36 -7.82 15.73
C THR A 167 -4.82 -7.14 17.02
N VAL A 168 -4.25 -7.58 18.15
CA VAL A 168 -4.58 -7.04 19.49
C VAL A 168 -3.71 -5.82 19.82
N ASP A 169 -2.75 -5.46 18.96
CA ASP A 169 -1.87 -4.31 19.20
C ASP A 169 -2.64 -2.99 18.98
N PRO A 170 -2.89 -2.21 20.05
CA PRO A 170 -3.63 -0.96 19.93
C PRO A 170 -2.91 0.08 19.06
N ASN A 171 -1.60 -0.07 18.85
CA ASN A 171 -0.80 0.84 18.03
C ASN A 171 -0.79 0.46 16.55
N ASP A 172 -1.39 -0.68 16.18
CA ASP A 172 -1.46 -1.10 14.79
C ASP A 172 -2.46 -0.25 14.01
N SER A 173 -2.00 0.32 12.90
CA SER A 173 -2.84 1.16 12.03
C SER A 173 -3.95 0.36 11.33
N PHE A 174 -3.81 -0.97 11.29
CA PHE A 174 -4.78 -1.90 10.70
C PHE A 174 -5.12 -3.04 11.67
N GLN A 175 -5.80 -2.73 12.78
CA GLN A 175 -6.26 -3.72 13.76
C GLN A 175 -7.08 -4.86 13.12
N ASP A 176 -7.84 -4.57 12.05
CA ASP A 176 -8.62 -5.58 11.30
C ASP A 176 -8.34 -5.48 9.79
N GLN A 177 -7.25 -6.13 9.35
CA GLN A 177 -6.86 -6.17 7.93
C GLN A 177 -7.95 -6.80 7.05
N ALA A 178 -8.67 -7.81 7.55
CA ALA A 178 -9.72 -8.50 6.80
C ALA A 178 -10.90 -7.56 6.50
N SER A 179 -11.36 -6.80 7.49
CA SER A 179 -12.43 -5.82 7.32
C SER A 179 -12.02 -4.69 6.37
N VAL A 180 -10.78 -4.20 6.50
CA VAL A 180 -10.28 -3.16 5.60
C VAL A 180 -10.16 -3.68 4.17
N PHE A 181 -9.60 -4.88 3.96
CA PHE A 181 -9.53 -5.53 2.65
C PHE A 181 -10.92 -5.69 2.03
N TYR A 182 -11.90 -6.17 2.79
CA TYR A 182 -13.29 -6.28 2.34
C TYR A 182 -13.86 -4.93 1.93
N SER A 183 -13.65 -3.89 2.75
CA SER A 183 -14.14 -2.54 2.52
C SER A 183 -13.57 -1.90 1.26
N VAL A 184 -12.24 -1.96 1.06
CA VAL A 184 -11.57 -1.37 -0.11
C VAL A 184 -11.89 -2.14 -1.41
N SER A 185 -12.19 -3.44 -1.32
CA SER A 185 -12.56 -4.27 -2.47
C SER A 185 -13.98 -3.99 -2.97
N LYS A 186 -14.91 -3.62 -2.07
CA LYS A 186 -16.34 -3.50 -2.38
C LYS A 186 -16.67 -2.61 -3.60
N PRO A 187 -16.10 -1.39 -3.77
CA PRO A 187 -16.43 -0.55 -4.92
C PRO A 187 -16.10 -1.21 -6.27
N ILE A 188 -14.96 -1.90 -6.35
CA ILE A 188 -14.52 -2.62 -7.55
C ILE A 188 -15.47 -3.79 -7.83
N LEU A 189 -15.77 -4.59 -6.80
CA LEU A 189 -16.63 -5.76 -6.95
C LEU A 189 -18.05 -5.39 -7.39
N LEU A 190 -18.62 -4.32 -6.82
CA LEU A 190 -19.93 -3.80 -7.21
C LEU A 190 -19.95 -3.37 -8.68
N GLN A 191 -18.91 -2.66 -9.13
CA GLN A 191 -18.79 -2.22 -10.52
C GLN A 191 -18.72 -3.38 -11.50
N LEU A 192 -18.01 -4.45 -11.12
CA LEU A 192 -17.86 -5.68 -11.93
C LEU A 192 -18.99 -6.69 -11.71
N ARG A 193 -20.01 -6.37 -10.91
CA ARG A 193 -21.14 -7.25 -10.56
C ARG A 193 -20.70 -8.62 -10.00
N VAL A 194 -19.61 -8.62 -9.25
CA VAL A 194 -19.13 -9.78 -8.50
C VAL A 194 -19.26 -9.52 -7.00
N ARG A 195 -19.21 -10.58 -6.20
CA ARG A 195 -19.16 -10.50 -4.75
C ARG A 195 -18.29 -11.62 -4.19
N PHE A 196 -17.86 -11.48 -2.95
CA PHE A 196 -17.28 -12.61 -2.22
C PHE A 196 -18.32 -13.73 -2.06
N SER A 197 -17.85 -14.97 -2.17
CA SER A 197 -18.61 -16.16 -1.76
C SER A 197 -18.94 -16.13 -0.27
N GLN A 198 -19.87 -16.97 0.16
CA GLN A 198 -20.31 -17.01 1.56
C GLN A 198 -19.16 -17.39 2.52
N ASP A 199 -18.28 -18.28 2.08
CA ASP A 199 -17.07 -18.71 2.79
C ASP A 199 -15.89 -17.74 2.62
N ARG A 200 -16.06 -16.64 1.86
CA ARG A 200 -15.05 -15.61 1.60
C ARG A 200 -13.77 -16.11 0.92
N ARG A 201 -13.79 -17.29 0.28
CA ARG A 201 -12.61 -17.87 -0.39
C ARG A 201 -12.58 -17.66 -1.91
N SER A 202 -13.69 -17.24 -2.50
CA SER A 202 -13.79 -17.05 -3.95
C SER A 202 -14.67 -15.84 -4.30
N LEU A 203 -14.69 -15.51 -5.60
CA LEU A 203 -15.56 -14.49 -6.16
C LEU A 203 -16.66 -15.15 -6.99
N VAL A 204 -17.90 -14.71 -6.81
CA VAL A 204 -19.06 -15.21 -7.54
C VAL A 204 -19.77 -14.09 -8.27
N GLN A 205 -20.31 -14.39 -9.46
CA GLN A 205 -21.12 -13.47 -10.24
C GLN A 205 -22.48 -13.21 -9.55
N VAL A 206 -22.92 -11.95 -9.53
CA VAL A 206 -24.22 -11.58 -8.99
C VAL A 206 -25.28 -11.87 -10.05
N SER A 207 -25.98 -13.00 -9.90
CA SER A 207 -27.13 -13.34 -10.73
C SER A 207 -28.37 -12.55 -10.29
N TYR A 208 -28.93 -11.70 -11.16
CA TYR A 208 -30.14 -10.91 -10.85
C TYR A 208 -31.46 -11.70 -10.95
N HIS A 209 -31.40 -13.02 -11.09
CA HIS A 209 -32.53 -13.84 -11.53
C HIS A 209 -33.70 -14.01 -10.54
N ASN A 210 -33.74 -13.30 -9.40
CA ASN A 210 -34.72 -13.58 -8.34
C ASN A 210 -35.35 -12.36 -7.63
N ARG A 211 -35.32 -11.16 -8.22
CA ARG A 211 -36.09 -10.01 -7.66
C ARG A 211 -37.53 -9.89 -8.20
N TYR A 212 -37.88 -10.60 -9.27
CA TYR A 212 -39.22 -10.50 -9.89
C TYR A 212 -40.20 -11.64 -9.54
N MET A 213 -39.76 -12.70 -8.86
CA MET A 213 -40.65 -13.82 -8.49
C MET A 213 -41.38 -13.64 -7.15
N LYS A 214 -41.04 -12.61 -6.35
CA LYS A 214 -41.69 -12.36 -5.04
C LYS A 214 -42.98 -11.52 -5.10
N TYR A 215 -43.39 -11.08 -6.29
CA TYR A 215 -44.61 -10.26 -6.50
C TYR A 215 -45.66 -10.92 -7.40
N ARG A 216 -45.52 -12.21 -7.76
CA ARG A 216 -46.50 -12.92 -8.61
C ARG A 216 -47.22 -14.09 -7.94
N LEU A 217 -47.19 -14.17 -6.61
CA LEU A 217 -47.87 -15.24 -5.85
C LEU A 217 -48.98 -14.71 -4.93
N HIS A 218 -49.52 -13.52 -5.22
CA HIS A 218 -50.65 -12.95 -4.47
C HIS A 218 -51.82 -12.47 -5.35
N ASP A 219 -51.89 -12.93 -6.60
CA ASP A 219 -53.11 -12.80 -7.43
C ASP A 219 -53.74 -14.18 -7.65
#